data_AF-J0XSA4-F1
#
_entry.id   AF-J0XSA4-F1
#
_cell.length_a   1.000
_cell.length_b   1.000
_cell.length_c   1.000
_cell.angle_alpha   90.00
_cell.angle_beta   90.00
_cell.angle_gamma   90.00
#
_symmetry.space_group_name_H-M   'P 1'
#
loop_
_entity.id
_entity.type
_entity.pdbx_description
1 polymer ?
#
loop_
_entity_poly.entity_id
_entity_poly.type
_entity_poly.pdbx_seq_one_letter_code
_entity_poly.pdbx_strand_id
1 'polypeptide(L)'
;MKYNKTTLKKLEELLKAADYRIRYEKGQFQSGYCLVKQQRQIVMNKFYTTEARIQSLLDILAKVGLSEEVALSENLQKFWTQLLPILAQQREQIEAKEEQEEAPKL
;
A
#
# COMPACT_ATOMS: atom_id res chain seq x y z
N MET A 1 8.52 11.64 -6.05
CA MET A 1 8.72 11.42 -4.58
C MET A 1 9.98 10.57 -4.37
N LYS A 2 10.81 10.85 -3.35
CA LYS A 2 12.01 10.03 -3.08
C LYS A 2 11.66 8.79 -2.24
N TYR A 3 12.25 7.65 -2.57
CA TYR A 3 12.04 6.39 -1.85
C TYR A 3 13.08 6.28 -0.73
N ASN A 4 12.67 6.67 0.48
CA ASN A 4 13.55 6.71 1.65
C ASN A 4 12.76 6.37 2.93
N LYS A 5 13.47 6.27 4.05
CA LYS A 5 12.88 5.90 5.35
C LYS A 5 11.75 6.86 5.78
N THR A 6 11.83 8.14 5.42
CA THR A 6 10.80 9.13 5.76
C THR A 6 9.51 8.86 4.98
N THR A 7 9.60 8.61 3.68
CA THR A 7 8.46 8.23 2.84
C THR A 7 7.82 6.93 3.34
N LEU A 8 8.64 5.91 3.64
CA LEU A 8 8.17 4.65 4.20
C LEU A 8 7.37 4.88 5.48
N LYS A 9 7.92 5.63 6.44
CA LYS A 9 7.26 5.92 7.72
C LYS A 9 5.92 6.64 7.52
N LYS A 10 5.84 7.62 6.61
CA LYS A 10 4.58 8.32 6.34
C LYS A 10 3.51 7.40 5.74
N LEU A 11 3.89 6.46 4.87
CA LEU A 11 2.96 5.47 4.33
C LEU A 11 2.45 4.53 5.43
N GLU A 12 3.34 4.07 6.32
CA GLU A 12 2.94 3.28 7.49
C GLU A 12 1.99 4.05 8.42
N GLU A 13 2.26 5.34 8.65
CA GLU A 13 1.42 6.23 9.46
C GLU A 13 0.02 6.44 8.84
N LEU A 14 -0.08 6.59 7.50
CA LEU A 14 -1.37 6.68 6.81
C LEU A 14 -2.22 5.42 7.00
N LEU A 15 -1.62 4.25 6.77
CA LEU A 15 -2.32 2.97 6.94
C LEU A 15 -2.73 2.74 8.40
N LYS A 16 -1.86 3.11 9.34
CA LYS A 16 -2.18 3.05 10.77
C LYS A 16 -3.34 3.99 11.15
N ALA A 17 -3.42 5.18 10.55
CA ALA A 17 -4.55 6.08 10.76
C ALA A 17 -5.88 5.49 10.24
N ALA A 18 -5.82 4.64 9.22
CA ALA A 18 -6.95 3.85 8.73
C ALA A 18 -7.16 2.51 9.48
N ASP A 19 -6.59 2.38 10.67
CA ASP A 19 -6.67 1.22 11.56
C ASP A 19 -6.04 -0.07 11.00
N TYR A 20 -5.12 0.05 10.03
CA TYR A 20 -4.32 -1.09 9.59
C TYR A 20 -3.14 -1.36 10.50
N ARG A 21 -2.90 -2.65 10.78
CA ARG A 21 -1.74 -3.13 11.52
C ARG A 21 -0.73 -3.75 10.56
N ILE A 22 0.47 -3.18 10.51
CA ILE A 22 1.56 -3.67 9.67
C ILE A 22 2.48 -4.55 10.51
N ARG A 23 2.77 -5.77 10.03
CA ARG A 23 3.74 -6.69 10.64
C ARG A 23 4.76 -7.15 9.61
N TYR A 24 6.01 -7.26 10.04
CA TYR A 24 7.12 -7.70 9.22
C TYR A 24 7.49 -9.13 9.59
N GLU A 25 7.25 -10.07 8.68
CA GLU A 25 7.42 -11.51 8.93
C GLU A 25 8.36 -12.17 7.94
N LYS A 26 8.80 -13.40 8.27
CA LYS A 26 9.47 -14.27 7.31
C LYS A 26 8.41 -14.94 6.45
N GLY A 27 8.38 -14.65 5.16
CA GLY A 27 7.45 -15.27 4.22
C GLY A 27 7.75 -14.90 2.79
N GLN A 28 7.33 -15.74 1.86
CA GLN A 28 7.38 -15.46 0.43
C GLN A 28 5.95 -15.27 -0.06
N PHE A 29 5.59 -14.03 -0.38
CA PHE A 29 4.30 -13.67 -0.95
C PHE A 29 4.52 -13.35 -2.43
N GLN A 30 3.64 -13.82 -3.33
CA GLN A 30 3.76 -13.56 -4.77
C GLN A 30 3.74 -12.06 -5.08
N SER A 31 2.89 -11.29 -4.39
CA SER A 31 2.81 -9.82 -4.47
C SER A 31 3.73 -9.10 -3.49
N GLY A 32 4.58 -9.83 -2.75
CA GLY A 32 5.48 -9.27 -1.73
C GLY A 32 4.83 -8.86 -0.41
N TYR A 33 3.51 -8.92 -0.30
CA TYR A 33 2.75 -8.72 0.93
C TYR A 33 1.50 -9.62 0.97
N CYS A 34 0.91 -9.76 2.15
CA CYS A 34 -0.41 -10.34 2.35
C CYS A 34 -1.31 -9.30 3.05
N LEU A 35 -2.50 -9.06 2.48
CA LEU A 35 -3.51 -8.17 3.03
C LEU A 35 -4.70 -8.97 3.55
N VAL A 36 -4.91 -8.98 4.87
CA VAL A 36 -6.05 -9.61 5.52
C VAL A 36 -7.13 -8.55 5.78
N LYS A 37 -7.97 -8.30 4.76
CA LYS A 37 -8.98 -7.22 4.76
C LYS A 37 -9.90 -7.24 5.99
N GLN A 38 -10.43 -8.41 6.35
CA GLN A 38 -11.34 -8.57 7.50
C GLN A 38 -10.72 -8.16 8.83
N GLN A 39 -9.41 -8.35 8.99
CA GLN A 39 -8.69 -8.06 10.23
C GLN A 39 -7.93 -6.73 10.17
N ARG A 40 -7.98 -6.02 9.05
CA ARG A 40 -7.12 -4.85 8.73
C ARG A 40 -5.64 -5.13 9.03
N GLN A 41 -5.16 -6.34 8.71
CA GLN A 41 -3.76 -6.70 8.91
C GLN A 41 -3.00 -6.74 7.58
N ILE A 42 -1.80 -6.18 7.61
CA ILE A 42 -0.85 -6.17 6.50
C ILE A 42 0.38 -6.93 6.97
N VAL A 43 0.72 -8.01 6.28
CA VAL A 43 1.93 -8.78 6.53
C VAL A 43 2.90 -8.53 5.39
N MET A 44 4.08 -8.03 5.72
CA MET A 44 5.14 -7.71 4.78
C MET A 44 6.34 -8.62 4.97
N ASN A 45 7.03 -8.93 3.88
CA ASN A 45 8.31 -9.63 3.98
C ASN A 45 9.36 -8.74 4.65
N LYS A 46 9.91 -9.21 5.78
CA LYS A 46 10.89 -8.45 6.56
C LYS A 46 12.23 -8.23 5.85
N PHE A 47 12.56 -9.04 4.83
CA PHE A 47 13.81 -8.93 4.09
C PHE A 47 13.76 -7.92 2.94
N TYR A 48 12.60 -7.32 2.69
CA TYR A 48 12.46 -6.33 1.62
C TYR A 48 13.25 -5.06 1.90
N THR A 49 13.82 -4.49 0.84
CA THR A 49 14.46 -3.18 0.86
C THR A 49 13.43 -2.09 1.14
N THR A 50 13.88 -0.91 1.55
CA THR A 50 13.01 0.26 1.74
C THR A 50 12.17 0.56 0.50
N GLU A 51 12.77 0.46 -0.68
CA GLU A 51 12.09 0.70 -1.96
C GLU A 51 10.99 -0.33 -2.22
N ALA A 52 11.29 -1.63 -2.08
CA ALA A 52 10.29 -2.68 -2.25
C ALA A 52 9.14 -2.57 -1.22
N ARG A 53 9.45 -2.13 0.00
CA ARG A 53 8.41 -1.87 1.02
C ARG A 53 7.53 -0.69 0.64
N ILE A 54 8.12 0.42 0.19
CA ILE A 54 7.35 1.59 -0.27
C ILE A 54 6.41 1.20 -1.41
N GLN A 55 6.92 0.46 -2.39
CA GLN A 55 6.11 -0.03 -3.51
C GLN A 55 4.93 -0.87 -3.01
N SER A 56 5.19 -1.82 -2.11
CA SER A 56 4.15 -2.69 -1.52
C SER A 56 3.09 -1.87 -0.77
N LEU A 57 3.49 -0.88 0.03
CA LEU A 57 2.55 -0.03 0.76
C LEU A 57 1.73 0.86 -0.17
N LEU A 58 2.32 1.37 -1.25
CA LEU A 58 1.60 2.12 -2.27
C LEU A 58 0.56 1.23 -2.99
N ASP A 59 0.93 0.00 -3.34
CA ASP A 59 -0.01 -0.97 -3.93
C ASP A 59 -1.18 -1.23 -2.99
N ILE A 60 -0.90 -1.51 -1.71
CA ILE A 60 -1.95 -1.73 -0.70
C ILE A 60 -2.84 -0.50 -0.57
N LEU A 61 -2.24 0.68 -0.46
CA LEU A 61 -2.97 1.94 -0.27
C LEU A 61 -3.85 2.27 -1.47
N ALA A 62 -3.42 1.97 -2.70
CA ALA A 62 -4.22 2.10 -3.90
C ALA A 62 -5.42 1.13 -3.91
N LYS A 63 -5.25 -0.09 -3.37
CA LYS A 63 -6.33 -1.10 -3.26
C LYS A 63 -7.36 -0.78 -2.17
N VAL A 64 -6.92 -0.25 -1.03
CA VAL A 64 -7.81 -0.05 0.14
C VAL A 64 -8.36 1.37 0.24
N GLY A 65 -7.66 2.35 -0.33
CA GLY A 65 -7.98 3.77 -0.19
C GLY A 65 -7.94 4.27 1.27
N LEU A 66 -8.33 5.52 1.47
CA LEU A 66 -8.62 6.09 2.78
C LEU A 66 -10.04 6.64 2.78
N SER A 67 -10.80 6.37 3.84
CA SER A 67 -12.11 7.00 4.05
C SER A 67 -11.94 8.48 4.42
N GLU A 68 -12.90 9.32 4.05
CA GLU A 68 -12.96 10.73 4.43
C GLU A 68 -13.01 10.93 5.96
N GLU A 69 -13.48 9.91 6.69
CA GLU A 69 -13.56 9.91 8.16
C GLU A 69 -12.20 9.72 8.85
N VAL A 70 -11.15 9.33 8.11
CA VAL A 70 -9.82 9.10 8.68
C VAL A 70 -9.20 10.44 9.08
N ALA A 71 -9.07 10.66 10.39
CA ALA A 71 -8.40 11.83 10.93
C ALA A 71 -6.88 11.76 10.68
N LEU A 72 -6.38 12.69 9.86
CA LEU A 72 -4.96 12.83 9.54
C LEU A 72 -4.40 14.13 10.13
N SER A 73 -3.14 14.11 10.58
CA SER A 73 -2.41 15.35 10.90
C SER A 73 -2.15 16.17 9.64
N GLU A 74 -1.92 17.48 9.76
CA GLU A 74 -1.66 18.36 8.60
C GLU A 74 -0.52 17.84 7.69
N ASN A 75 0.53 17.30 8.30
CA ASN A 75 1.67 16.75 7.56
C ASN A 75 1.31 15.49 6.78
N LEU A 76 0.43 14.64 7.32
CA LEU A 76 -0.07 13.46 6.65
C LEU A 76 -1.12 13.81 5.59
N GLN A 77 -1.97 14.81 5.83
CA GLN A 77 -2.92 15.32 4.84
C GLN A 77 -2.20 15.85 3.60
N LYS A 78 -1.19 16.71 3.78
CA LYS A 78 -0.35 17.20 2.67
C LYS A 78 0.31 16.06 1.90
N PHE A 79 0.79 15.05 2.62
CA PHE A 79 1.40 13.88 1.99
C PHE A 79 0.38 13.03 1.22
N TRP A 80 -0.81 12.80 1.80
CA TRP A 80 -1.91 12.11 1.15
C TRP A 80 -2.32 12.78 -0.16
N THR A 81 -2.52 14.11 -0.15
CA THR A 81 -2.85 14.87 -1.37
C THR A 81 -1.78 14.73 -2.45
N GLN A 82 -0.50 14.69 -2.08
CA GLN A 82 0.60 14.45 -3.03
C GLN A 82 0.60 13.03 -3.61
N LEU A 83 0.06 12.05 -2.88
CA LEU A 83 -0.03 10.66 -3.33
C LEU A 83 -1.21 10.39 -4.26
N LEU A 84 -2.31 11.13 -4.15
CA LEU A 84 -3.52 10.92 -4.97
C LEU A 84 -3.26 10.67 -6.47
N PRO A 85 -2.47 11.50 -7.19
CA PRO A 85 -2.20 11.23 -8.61
C PRO A 85 -1.39 9.95 -8.84
N ILE A 86 -0.48 9.61 -7.92
CA ILE A 86 0.34 8.38 -8.00
C ILE A 86 -0.55 7.16 -7.77
N LEU A 87 -1.43 7.21 -6.77
CA LEU A 87 -2.33 6.11 -6.42
C LEU A 87 -3.38 5.86 -7.50
N ALA A 88 -3.86 6.91 -8.18
CA ALA A 88 -4.74 6.77 -9.34
C ALA A 88 -4.08 5.97 -10.47
N GLN A 89 -2.87 6.37 -10.88
CA GLN A 89 -2.10 5.63 -11.89
C GLN A 89 -1.80 4.19 -11.48
N GLN A 90 -1.51 3.98 -10.20
CA GLN A 90 -1.20 2.66 -9.67
C GLN A 90 -2.43 1.74 -9.64
N ARG A 91 -3.60 2.29 -9.34
CA ARG A 91 -4.87 1.56 -9.38
C ARG A 91 -5.21 1.11 -10.80
N GLU A 92 -5.07 1.98 -11.79
CA GLU A 92 -5.25 1.62 -13.21
C GLU A 92 -4.30 0.47 -13.62
N GLN A 93 -3.04 0.51 -13.18
CA GLN A 93 -2.08 -0.56 -13.45
C GLN A 93 -2.42 -1.89 -12.76
N ILE A 94 -3.03 -1.84 -11.57
CA ILE A 94 -3.49 -3.03 -10.85
C ILE A 94 -4.68 -3.65 -11.59
N GLU A 95 -5.68 -2.84 -11.94
CA GLU A 95 -6.88 -3.27 -12.67
C GLU A 95 -6.50 -3.89 -14.03
N ALA A 96 -5.61 -3.26 -14.78
CA ALA A 96 -5.13 -3.79 -16.06
C ALA A 96 -4.37 -5.14 -15.95
N LYS A 97 -3.68 -5.39 -14.83
CA LYS A 97 -2.99 -6.68 -14.60
C LYS A 97 -3.97 -7.78 -14.20
N GLU A 98 -4.97 -7.45 -13.39
CA GLU A 98 -6.00 -8.40 -12.95
C GLU A 98 -6.86 -8.85 -14.16
N GLU A 99 -7.19 -7.95 -15.11
CA GLU A 99 -7.88 -8.31 -16.37
C GLU A 99 -7.08 -9.25 -17.29
N GLN A 100 -5.75 -9.14 -17.29
CA GLN A 100 -4.88 -10.00 -18.12
C GLN A 100 -4.67 -11.40 -17.52
N GLU A 101 -4.75 -11.54 -16.19
CA GLU A 101 -4.65 -12.84 -15.52
C GLU A 101 -5.96 -13.65 -15.55
N GLU A 102 -7.12 -13.00 -15.70
CA GLU A 102 -8.44 -13.65 -15.83
C GLU A 102 -8.78 -14.12 -17.27
N ALA A 103 -7.94 -13.83 -18.27
CA ALA A 103 -8.15 -14.30 -19.64
C ALA A 103 -8.22 -15.84 -19.67
N PRO A 104 -9.29 -16.46 -20.24
CA PRO A 104 -9.48 -17.89 -20.18
C PRO A 104 -8.32 -18.59 -20.89
N LYS A 105 -7.63 -19.47 -20.16
CA LYS A 105 -6.69 -20.42 -20.75
C LYS A 105 -7.50 -21.35 -21.66
N LEU A 106 -7.44 -21.07 -22.97
CA LEU A 106 -7.94 -21.94 -24.04
C LEU A 106 -7.24 -23.30 -24.02
#